data_AF-A0A0C5G5T1-F1
#
_entry.id   AF-A0A0C5G5T1-F1
#
_cell.length_a   1.000
_cell.length_b   1.000
_cell.length_c   1.000
_cell.angle_alpha   90.00
_cell.angle_beta   90.00
_cell.angle_gamma   90.00
#
_symmetry.space_group_name_H-M   'P 1'
#
loop_
_entity.id
_entity.type
_entity.pdbx_description
1 polymer ?
#
loop_
_entity_poly.entity_id
_entity_poly.type
_entity_poly.pdbx_seq_one_letter_code
_entity_poly.pdbx_strand_id
1 'polypeptide(L)'
;MKDLTTKVSAQPGAAPIDGLPDAWHWSRLIFNFDAILTPDHEHLLEMRVMGRYDATVARAVLQFAREHSTRIVSSDQPLVALAGFSCPGWQFDTVAAVSPDVHDNHAQDDPALHKATYTLFPGYRCEFSGTETKDEAVHLFRYALQPTKLDREPAPFLRMRYDNQRTKSHSIGPDRGLAPCPSC
;
A
#
# COMPACT_ATOMS: atom_id res chain seq x y z
N MET A 1 11.19 20.27 11.49
CA MET A 1 10.55 18.96 11.24
C MET A 1 11.49 17.91 11.85
N LYS A 2 11.02 17.04 12.75
CA LYS A 2 11.91 15.97 13.29
C LYS A 2 12.33 15.08 12.12
N ASP A 3 13.62 14.82 12.03
CA ASP A 3 14.25 13.91 11.07
C ASP A 3 13.54 12.54 11.07
N LEU A 4 13.08 12.09 9.89
CA LEU A 4 12.37 10.81 9.74
C LEU A 4 13.27 9.62 10.08
N THR A 5 14.57 9.72 9.79
CA THR A 5 15.57 8.70 10.13
C THR A 5 15.56 8.45 11.63
N THR A 6 15.67 9.51 12.44
CA THR A 6 15.59 9.44 13.90
C THR A 6 14.27 8.84 14.39
N LYS A 7 13.12 9.16 13.75
CA LYS A 7 11.82 8.61 14.17
C LYS A 7 11.70 7.11 13.92
N VAL A 8 12.12 6.65 12.74
CA VAL A 8 11.98 5.24 12.34
C VAL A 8 12.99 4.38 13.07
N SER A 9 14.25 4.82 13.18
CA SER A 9 15.28 4.10 13.94
C SER A 9 15.01 4.03 15.45
N ALA A 10 14.18 4.94 15.98
CA ALA A 10 13.76 4.91 17.38
C ALA A 10 12.56 3.97 17.66
N GLN A 11 11.98 3.33 16.65
CA GLN A 11 10.92 2.35 16.86
C GLN A 11 11.45 1.19 17.73
N PRO A 12 10.66 0.70 18.70
CA PRO A 12 11.11 -0.39 19.56
C PRO A 12 11.50 -1.63 18.76
N GLY A 13 12.78 -2.02 18.85
CA GLY A 13 13.32 -3.17 18.13
C GLY A 13 13.68 -2.92 16.66
N ALA A 14 13.71 -1.66 16.21
CA ALA A 14 14.18 -1.32 14.87
C ALA A 14 15.65 -1.70 14.67
N ALA A 15 15.89 -2.46 13.60
CA ALA A 15 17.21 -2.82 13.13
C ALA A 15 17.35 -2.46 11.65
N PRO A 16 18.52 -2.00 11.20
CA PRO A 16 18.78 -1.78 9.77
C PRO A 16 18.60 -3.08 8.95
N ILE A 17 18.15 -2.95 7.71
CA ILE A 17 18.05 -4.08 6.77
C ILE A 17 19.35 -4.20 5.96
N ASP A 18 20.04 -5.33 6.09
CA ASP A 18 21.33 -5.56 5.44
C ASP A 18 21.24 -5.41 3.91
N GLY A 19 22.08 -4.53 3.36
CA GLY A 19 22.16 -4.27 1.93
C GLY A 19 21.00 -3.43 1.37
N LEU A 20 20.21 -2.78 2.23
CA LEU A 20 19.23 -1.78 1.84
C LEU A 20 19.40 -0.53 2.73
N PRO A 21 20.09 0.52 2.25
CA PRO A 21 20.36 1.72 3.05
C PRO A 21 19.06 2.45 3.40
N ASP A 22 19.04 3.16 4.52
CA ASP A 22 17.87 3.92 5.00
C ASP A 22 16.61 3.06 5.15
N ALA A 23 16.79 1.76 5.45
CA ALA A 23 15.71 0.82 5.67
C ALA A 23 15.84 0.14 7.02
N TRP A 24 14.70 -0.04 7.68
CA TRP A 24 14.60 -0.66 9.00
C TRP A 24 13.51 -1.71 9.02
N HIS A 25 13.76 -2.76 9.78
CA HIS A 25 12.79 -3.77 10.15
C HIS A 25 12.54 -3.71 11.65
N TRP A 26 11.29 -3.84 12.07
CA TRP A 26 10.92 -4.10 13.45
C TRP A 26 9.67 -4.98 13.51
N SER A 27 9.43 -5.58 14.67
CA SER A 27 8.23 -6.39 14.91
C SER A 27 7.54 -5.98 16.19
N ARG A 28 6.21 -6.11 16.21
CA ARG A 28 5.38 -5.89 17.40
C ARG A 28 4.20 -6.84 17.37
N LEU A 29 4.10 -7.69 18.41
CA LEU A 29 3.09 -8.73 18.49
C LEU A 29 3.13 -9.64 17.25
N ILE A 30 2.04 -9.68 16.48
CA ILE A 30 1.92 -10.49 15.25
C ILE A 30 2.29 -9.73 13.98
N PHE A 31 2.72 -8.46 14.10
CA PHE A 31 3.05 -7.60 12.97
C PHE A 31 4.56 -7.48 12.78
N ASN A 32 4.96 -7.55 11.52
CA ASN A 32 6.28 -7.20 11.00
C ASN A 32 6.15 -5.90 10.20
N PHE A 33 7.09 -5.01 10.39
CA PHE A 33 7.14 -3.71 9.75
C PHE A 33 8.49 -3.59 9.07
N ASP A 34 8.44 -3.22 7.79
CA ASP A 34 9.62 -2.96 6.99
C ASP A 34 9.41 -1.59 6.36
N ALA A 35 10.34 -0.67 6.59
CA ALA A 35 10.20 0.69 6.08
C ALA A 35 11.50 1.18 5.47
N ILE A 36 11.38 2.01 4.44
CA ILE A 36 12.49 2.63 3.76
C ILE A 36 12.20 4.10 3.48
N LEU A 37 13.20 4.96 3.63
CA LEU A 37 13.06 6.36 3.26
C LEU A 37 13.20 6.55 1.75
N THR A 38 12.47 7.52 1.21
CA THR A 38 12.74 8.05 -0.12
C THR A 38 14.13 8.66 -0.19
N PRO A 39 14.78 8.76 -1.38
CA PRO A 39 16.17 9.25 -1.48
C PRO A 39 16.40 10.67 -0.91
N ASP A 40 15.37 11.50 -0.88
CA ASP A 40 15.37 12.86 -0.31
C ASP A 40 15.10 12.89 1.21
N HIS A 41 14.82 11.73 1.82
CA HIS A 41 14.44 11.57 3.22
C HIS A 41 13.19 12.36 3.65
N GLU A 42 12.33 12.76 2.70
CA GLU A 42 11.10 13.50 2.99
C GLU A 42 9.89 12.60 3.26
N HIS A 43 9.92 11.36 2.77
CA HIS A 43 8.82 10.40 2.90
C HIS A 43 9.31 9.03 3.38
N LEU A 44 8.40 8.31 4.05
CA LEU A 44 8.58 6.94 4.48
C LEU A 44 7.70 6.01 3.62
N LEU A 45 8.27 4.96 3.07
CA LEU A 45 7.54 3.89 2.40
C LEU A 45 7.54 2.67 3.33
N GLU A 46 6.38 2.28 3.85
CA GLU A 46 6.26 1.29 4.92
C GLU A 46 5.36 0.12 4.50
N MET A 47 5.90 -1.09 4.56
CA MET A 47 5.15 -2.34 4.41
C MET A 47 4.82 -2.92 5.78
N ARG A 48 3.60 -3.44 5.93
CA ARG A 48 3.14 -4.14 7.14
C ARG A 48 2.71 -5.54 6.79
N VAL A 49 3.22 -6.53 7.51
CA VAL A 49 2.84 -7.93 7.36
C VAL A 49 2.32 -8.48 8.68
N MET A 50 1.18 -9.15 8.63
CA MET A 50 0.59 -9.84 9.77
C MET A 50 0.76 -11.36 9.60
N GLY A 51 1.33 -12.03 10.60
CA GLY A 51 1.50 -13.48 10.57
C GLY A 51 2.70 -13.92 9.72
N ARG A 52 2.46 -14.69 8.65
CA ARG A 52 3.53 -15.29 7.83
C ARG A 52 4.35 -14.18 7.16
N TYR A 53 5.59 -14.04 7.62
CA TYR A 53 6.55 -13.06 7.12
C TYR A 53 7.63 -13.72 6.27
N ASP A 54 8.07 -13.00 5.25
CA ASP A 54 9.18 -13.37 4.38
C ASP A 54 10.01 -12.11 4.08
N ALA A 55 11.23 -12.08 4.60
CA ALA A 55 12.13 -10.94 4.45
C ALA A 55 12.57 -10.71 2.99
N THR A 56 12.57 -11.76 2.16
CA THR A 56 12.96 -11.65 0.75
C THR A 56 11.96 -10.82 -0.02
N VAL A 57 10.65 -11.08 0.14
CA VAL A 57 9.61 -10.28 -0.53
C VAL A 57 9.50 -8.89 0.08
N ALA A 58 9.60 -8.74 1.40
CA ALA A 58 9.56 -7.43 2.05
C ALA A 58 10.68 -6.52 1.53
N ARG A 59 11.92 -7.02 1.50
CA ARG A 59 13.07 -6.29 0.93
C ARG A 59 12.86 -5.94 -0.54
N ALA A 60 12.37 -6.88 -1.35
CA ALA A 60 12.13 -6.64 -2.77
C ALA A 60 11.07 -5.54 -2.98
N VAL A 61 9.99 -5.56 -2.20
CA VAL A 61 8.94 -4.53 -2.23
C VAL A 61 9.50 -3.16 -1.88
N LEU A 62 10.27 -3.06 -0.79
CA LEU A 62 10.88 -1.79 -0.37
C LEU A 62 11.83 -1.23 -1.43
N GLN A 63 12.71 -2.08 -1.98
CA GLN A 63 13.66 -1.67 -3.00
C GLN A 63 12.94 -1.17 -4.26
N PHE A 64 11.99 -1.95 -4.76
CA PHE A 64 11.21 -1.59 -5.95
C PHE A 64 10.42 -0.30 -5.75
N ALA A 65 9.77 -0.14 -4.59
CA ALA A 65 9.04 1.07 -4.27
C ALA A 65 9.96 2.31 -4.18
N ARG A 66 11.17 2.16 -3.63
CA ARG A 66 12.16 3.26 -3.57
C ARG A 66 12.66 3.66 -4.95
N GLU A 67 12.91 2.72 -5.85
CA GLU A 67 13.28 2.98 -7.25
C GLU A 67 12.18 3.77 -7.99
N HIS A 68 10.93 3.63 -7.56
CA HIS A 68 9.76 4.32 -8.09
C HIS A 68 9.25 5.46 -7.19
N SER A 69 10.02 5.90 -6.19
CA SER A 69 9.52 6.81 -5.14
C SER A 69 8.98 8.12 -5.69
N THR A 70 9.65 8.71 -6.69
CA THR A 70 9.18 9.95 -7.34
C THR A 70 7.76 9.79 -7.88
N ARG A 71 7.43 8.65 -8.51
CA ARG A 71 6.08 8.37 -9.02
C ARG A 71 5.06 8.21 -7.90
N ILE A 72 5.45 7.62 -6.76
CA ILE A 72 4.56 7.46 -5.60
C ILE A 72 4.23 8.84 -5.02
N VAL A 73 5.24 9.66 -4.72
CA VAL A 73 5.07 10.89 -3.95
C VAL A 73 4.53 12.06 -4.77
N SER A 74 4.69 12.05 -6.09
CA SER A 74 4.16 13.07 -7.01
C SER A 74 2.78 12.75 -7.57
N SER A 75 2.21 11.58 -7.23
CA SER A 75 0.90 11.19 -7.77
C SER A 75 -0.23 11.87 -7.02
N ASP A 76 -1.20 12.38 -7.77
CA ASP A 76 -2.49 12.81 -7.20
C ASP A 76 -3.43 11.62 -6.87
N GLN A 77 -3.02 10.38 -7.20
CA GLN A 77 -3.84 9.20 -6.93
C GLN A 77 -3.67 8.76 -5.46
N PRO A 78 -4.78 8.46 -4.74
CA PRO A 78 -4.72 7.98 -3.36
C PRO A 78 -4.12 6.57 -3.25
N LEU A 79 -4.11 5.83 -4.36
CA LEU A 79 -3.52 4.51 -4.49
C LEU A 79 -2.75 4.45 -5.81
N VAL A 80 -1.46 4.18 -5.73
CA VAL A 80 -0.55 4.06 -6.88
C VAL A 80 -0.14 2.62 -7.06
N ALA A 81 -0.54 1.99 -8.16
CA ALA A 81 -0.11 0.64 -8.53
C ALA A 81 1.10 0.68 -9.47
N LEU A 82 2.21 0.08 -9.04
CA LEU A 82 3.47 -0.03 -9.76
C LEU A 82 3.61 -1.46 -10.31
N ALA A 83 3.38 -1.61 -11.61
CA ALA A 83 3.50 -2.90 -12.30
C ALA A 83 4.96 -3.28 -12.59
N GLY A 84 5.20 -4.57 -12.84
CA GLY A 84 6.52 -5.09 -13.20
C GLY A 84 7.34 -5.57 -12.01
N PHE A 85 6.70 -5.67 -10.84
CA PHE A 85 7.31 -6.30 -9.67
C PHE A 85 7.45 -7.81 -9.90
N SER A 86 8.51 -8.40 -9.37
CA SER A 86 8.66 -9.85 -9.33
C SER A 86 9.55 -10.24 -8.17
N CYS A 87 9.24 -11.38 -7.54
CA CYS A 87 10.02 -11.93 -6.45
C CYS A 87 9.94 -13.47 -6.51
N PRO A 88 11.08 -14.20 -6.59
CA PRO A 88 11.07 -15.66 -6.59
C PRO A 88 10.30 -16.24 -5.40
N GLY A 89 9.43 -17.22 -5.66
CA GLY A 89 8.58 -17.84 -4.64
C GLY A 89 7.24 -17.15 -4.40
N TRP A 90 7.00 -15.97 -5.01
CA TRP A 90 5.76 -15.21 -4.90
C TRP A 90 5.19 -14.88 -6.29
N GLN A 91 3.86 -14.82 -6.39
CA GLN A 91 3.16 -14.54 -7.66
C GLN A 91 2.77 -13.07 -7.86
N PHE A 92 3.06 -12.22 -6.87
CA PHE A 92 2.78 -10.79 -6.98
C PHE A 92 3.53 -10.18 -8.16
N ASP A 93 2.82 -9.40 -8.98
CA ASP A 93 3.33 -8.72 -10.17
C ASP A 93 3.33 -7.19 -10.05
N THR A 94 2.80 -6.69 -8.92
CA THR A 94 2.55 -5.28 -8.66
C THR A 94 2.93 -4.93 -7.22
N VAL A 95 3.46 -3.73 -7.01
CA VAL A 95 3.53 -3.09 -5.68
C VAL A 95 2.55 -1.93 -5.65
N ALA A 96 1.65 -1.92 -4.67
CA ALA A 96 0.76 -0.81 -4.44
C ALA A 96 1.30 0.09 -3.33
N ALA A 97 1.23 1.39 -3.53
CA ALA A 97 1.52 2.42 -2.54
C ALA A 97 0.23 3.20 -2.24
N VAL A 98 -0.07 3.36 -0.96
CA VAL A 98 -1.31 3.98 -0.47
C VAL A 98 -0.95 5.23 0.30
N SER A 99 -1.57 6.34 -0.06
CA SER A 99 -1.29 7.66 0.53
C SER A 99 -1.84 7.76 1.97
N PRO A 100 -1.35 8.72 2.76
CA PRO A 100 -1.83 8.93 4.13
C PRO A 100 -3.29 9.38 4.20
N ASP A 101 -3.90 9.78 3.09
CA ASP A 101 -5.33 10.08 3.02
C ASP A 101 -6.23 8.85 3.14
N VAL A 102 -5.67 7.64 2.98
CA VAL A 102 -6.43 6.38 2.90
C VAL A 102 -6.23 5.52 4.16
N HIS A 103 -5.01 5.46 4.68
CA HIS A 103 -4.64 4.62 5.83
C HIS A 103 -4.50 5.45 7.12
N ASP A 104 -4.62 4.81 8.29
CA ASP A 104 -4.51 5.50 9.59
C ASP A 104 -3.15 5.28 10.28
N ASN A 105 -2.14 4.78 9.55
CA ASN A 105 -0.82 4.45 10.11
C ASN A 105 -0.18 5.67 10.78
N HIS A 106 0.29 5.50 12.02
CA HIS A 106 0.92 6.54 12.87
C HIS A 106 0.03 7.73 13.24
N ALA A 107 -1.24 7.77 12.80
CA ALA A 107 -2.08 8.96 12.95
C ALA A 107 -2.33 9.37 14.41
N GLN A 108 -2.38 8.40 15.33
CA GLN A 108 -2.61 8.64 16.75
C GLN A 108 -1.33 9.05 17.50
N ASP A 109 -0.19 8.46 17.12
CA ASP A 109 1.07 8.58 17.88
C ASP A 109 1.95 9.72 17.35
N ASP A 110 2.01 9.90 16.03
CA ASP A 110 2.84 10.91 15.37
C ASP A 110 2.18 11.38 14.05
N PRO A 111 1.34 12.43 14.11
CA PRO A 111 0.64 12.95 12.92
C PRO A 111 1.57 13.44 11.81
N ALA A 112 2.80 13.85 12.14
CA ALA A 112 3.77 14.29 11.14
C ALA A 112 4.40 13.08 10.42
N LEU A 113 4.69 11.99 11.15
CA LEU A 113 5.12 10.73 10.54
C LEU A 113 4.02 10.13 9.68
N HIS A 114 2.78 10.14 10.18
CA HIS A 114 1.60 9.71 9.42
C HIS A 114 1.53 10.41 8.05
N LYS A 115 1.57 11.74 8.02
CA LYS A 115 1.54 12.52 6.77
C LYS A 115 2.69 12.24 5.82
N ALA A 116 3.84 11.79 6.33
CA ALA A 116 5.00 11.45 5.53
C ALA A 116 5.01 9.99 5.07
N THR A 117 4.10 9.14 5.57
CA THR A 117 4.12 7.70 5.33
C THR A 117 3.20 7.32 4.18
N TYR A 118 3.73 6.53 3.25
CA TYR A 118 2.97 5.77 2.25
C TYR A 118 3.01 4.29 2.64
N THR A 119 1.86 3.64 2.66
CA THR A 119 1.78 2.20 2.96
C THR A 119 1.96 1.38 1.71
N LEU A 120 2.88 0.42 1.76
CA LEU A 120 3.19 -0.50 0.68
C LEU A 120 2.56 -1.88 0.93
N PHE A 121 2.15 -2.52 -0.15
CA PHE A 121 1.88 -3.96 -0.15
C PHE A 121 2.06 -4.56 -1.55
N PRO A 122 2.52 -5.82 -1.64
CA PRO A 122 2.55 -6.53 -2.91
C PRO A 122 1.12 -6.96 -3.32
N GLY A 123 0.86 -6.96 -4.61
CA GLY A 123 -0.43 -7.35 -5.17
C GLY A 123 -0.38 -7.76 -6.62
N TYR A 124 -1.57 -7.82 -7.22
CA TYR A 124 -1.78 -8.32 -8.57
C TYR A 124 -2.35 -7.20 -9.45
N ARG A 125 -1.90 -7.12 -10.70
CA ARG A 125 -2.27 -6.01 -11.61
C ARG A 125 -3.78 -5.91 -11.83
N CYS A 126 -4.48 -7.05 -11.81
CA CYS A 126 -5.93 -7.18 -11.95
C CYS A 126 -6.72 -6.54 -10.78
N GLU A 127 -6.07 -6.24 -9.67
CA GLU A 127 -6.66 -5.62 -8.47
C GLU A 127 -6.69 -4.10 -8.55
N PHE A 128 -6.22 -3.50 -9.64
CA PHE A 128 -6.12 -2.04 -9.74
C PHE A 128 -6.55 -1.56 -11.11
N SER A 129 -7.44 -0.57 -11.15
CA SER A 129 -7.75 0.18 -12.36
C SER A 129 -6.76 1.31 -12.61
N GLY A 130 -6.07 1.81 -11.57
CA GLY A 130 -5.14 2.93 -11.63
C GLY A 130 -5.82 4.31 -11.68
N THR A 131 -7.13 4.34 -11.42
CA THR A 131 -7.97 5.54 -11.42
C THR A 131 -8.99 5.50 -10.28
N GLU A 132 -8.60 4.85 -9.17
CA GLU A 132 -9.38 4.74 -7.95
C GLU A 132 -9.66 6.13 -7.37
N THR A 133 -10.90 6.39 -6.99
CA THR A 133 -11.21 7.53 -6.13
C THR A 133 -10.68 7.27 -4.73
N LYS A 134 -10.65 8.31 -3.88
CA LYS A 134 -10.27 8.17 -2.47
C LYS A 134 -11.14 7.14 -1.75
N ASP A 135 -12.45 7.19 -1.94
CA ASP A 135 -13.39 6.28 -1.27
C ASP A 135 -13.22 4.84 -1.75
N GLU A 136 -12.98 4.63 -3.06
CA GLU A 136 -12.65 3.30 -3.59
C GLU A 136 -11.32 2.79 -3.02
N ALA A 137 -10.28 3.63 -2.98
CA ALA A 137 -9.00 3.26 -2.39
C ALA A 137 -9.13 2.88 -0.90
N VAL A 138 -9.91 3.63 -0.12
CA VAL A 138 -10.24 3.31 1.28
C VAL A 138 -10.95 1.96 1.38
N HIS A 139 -11.96 1.74 0.52
CA HIS A 139 -12.70 0.48 0.52
C HIS A 139 -11.78 -0.71 0.21
N LEU A 140 -10.98 -0.59 -0.85
CA LEU A 140 -10.07 -1.64 -1.29
C LEU A 140 -9.02 -1.96 -0.23
N PHE A 141 -8.36 -0.93 0.31
CA PHE A 141 -7.31 -1.09 1.29
C PHE A 141 -7.81 -1.68 2.61
N ARG A 142 -8.97 -1.22 3.11
CA ARG A 142 -9.47 -1.64 4.43
C ARG A 142 -10.25 -2.96 4.40
N TYR A 143 -10.97 -3.24 3.32
CA TYR A 143 -11.97 -4.32 3.33
C TYR A 143 -11.77 -5.40 2.27
N ALA A 144 -11.17 -5.09 1.11
CA ALA A 144 -11.10 -6.04 0.00
C ALA A 144 -9.74 -6.76 -0.12
N LEU A 145 -8.64 -6.01 -0.14
CA LEU A 145 -7.34 -6.52 -0.61
C LEU A 145 -6.52 -7.27 0.45
N GLN A 146 -6.91 -7.19 1.72
CA GLN A 146 -6.15 -7.75 2.85
C GLN A 146 -4.62 -7.45 2.79
N PRO A 147 -4.20 -6.17 2.71
CA PRO A 147 -2.81 -5.78 2.37
C PRO A 147 -1.71 -6.36 3.27
N THR A 148 -2.05 -6.76 4.49
CA THR A 148 -1.11 -7.27 5.48
C THR A 148 -0.82 -8.77 5.36
N LYS A 149 -1.50 -9.50 4.48
CA LYS A 149 -1.32 -10.95 4.32
C LYS A 149 -0.54 -11.25 3.05
N LEU A 150 0.58 -11.96 3.19
CA LEU A 150 1.36 -12.40 2.03
C LEU A 150 0.75 -13.62 1.35
N ASP A 151 0.14 -14.53 2.11
CA ASP A 151 -0.50 -15.76 1.61
C ASP A 151 -1.90 -15.55 1.02
N ARG A 152 -2.23 -14.32 0.64
CA ARG A 152 -3.52 -13.98 0.05
C ARG A 152 -3.57 -14.36 -1.43
N GLU A 153 -4.75 -14.78 -1.86
CA GLU A 153 -5.07 -14.95 -3.28
C GLU A 153 -5.37 -13.59 -3.94
N PRO A 154 -5.32 -13.51 -5.28
CA PRO A 154 -5.79 -12.35 -6.01
C PRO A 154 -7.25 -12.02 -5.70
N ALA A 155 -7.55 -10.74 -5.51
CA ALA A 155 -8.89 -10.22 -5.22
C ALA A 155 -9.33 -9.18 -6.26
N PRO A 156 -9.54 -9.57 -7.52
CA PRO A 156 -9.95 -8.63 -8.57
C PRO A 156 -11.35 -8.09 -8.30
N PHE A 157 -11.61 -6.88 -8.79
CA PHE A 157 -12.92 -6.25 -8.67
C PHE A 157 -13.39 -5.64 -9.98
N LEU A 158 -14.71 -5.51 -10.10
CA LEU A 158 -15.38 -4.83 -11.19
C LEU A 158 -15.88 -3.47 -10.71
N ARG A 159 -15.54 -2.41 -11.45
CA ARG A 159 -16.17 -1.09 -11.32
C ARG A 159 -17.42 -1.06 -12.17
N MET A 160 -18.58 -1.00 -11.52
CA MET A 160 -19.85 -0.97 -12.21
C MET A 160 -20.50 0.41 -12.07
N ARG A 161 -20.99 0.95 -13.19
CA ARG A 161 -21.89 2.09 -13.22
C ARG A 161 -23.18 1.63 -13.91
N TYR A 162 -24.31 1.75 -13.22
CA TYR A 162 -25.61 1.39 -13.78
C TYR A 162 -26.38 2.67 -14.13
N ASP A 163 -26.92 2.72 -15.35
CA ASP A 163 -27.79 3.80 -15.80
C ASP A 163 -29.17 3.23 -16.16
N ASN A 164 -30.16 3.46 -15.29
CA ASN A 164 -31.51 2.93 -15.47
C ASN A 164 -32.38 3.85 -16.33
N GLN A 165 -32.30 3.65 -17.64
CA GLN A 165 -33.10 4.41 -18.61
C GLN A 165 -34.61 4.08 -18.58
N ARG A 166 -35.03 3.00 -17.89
CA ARG A 166 -36.41 2.48 -17.93
C ARG A 166 -37.33 3.04 -16.85
N THR A 167 -36.87 3.11 -15.59
CA THR A 167 -37.72 3.58 -14.48
C THR A 167 -37.48 5.04 -14.13
N LYS A 168 -36.40 5.66 -14.65
CA LYS A 168 -35.87 6.95 -14.16
C LYS A 168 -35.72 7.01 -12.63
N SER A 169 -35.77 5.86 -11.96
CA SER A 169 -35.56 5.75 -10.52
C SER A 169 -34.10 5.99 -10.31
N HIS A 170 -33.80 7.10 -9.62
CA HIS A 170 -32.45 7.57 -9.38
C HIS A 170 -31.71 6.64 -8.40
N SER A 171 -31.23 5.50 -8.88
CA SER A 171 -29.91 5.00 -8.46
C SER A 171 -28.85 5.70 -9.32
N ILE A 172 -28.94 7.02 -9.41
CA ILE A 172 -27.96 7.89 -10.05
C ILE A 172 -27.20 8.54 -8.90
N GLY A 173 -26.14 7.88 -8.46
CA GLY A 173 -25.06 8.53 -7.74
C GLY A 173 -23.88 8.72 -8.71
N PRO A 174 -23.03 9.74 -8.53
CA PRO A 174 -21.73 9.79 -9.23
C PRO A 174 -20.84 8.59 -8.89
N ASP A 175 -21.19 7.85 -7.84
CA ASP A 175 -20.40 6.81 -7.22
C ASP A 175 -20.49 5.48 -7.98
N ARG A 176 -19.33 4.87 -8.20
CA ARG A 176 -19.21 3.54 -8.79
C ARG A 176 -19.34 2.48 -7.70
N GLY A 177 -20.04 1.39 -8.01
CA GLY A 177 -20.06 0.21 -7.15
C GLY A 177 -18.84 -0.67 -7.41
N LEU A 178 -18.28 -1.25 -6.34
CA LEU A 178 -17.23 -2.27 -6.42
C LEU A 178 -17.84 -3.64 -6.14
N ALA A 179 -17.62 -4.60 -7.04
CA ALA A 179 -18.05 -5.99 -6.87
C ALA A 179 -16.85 -6.95 -7.04
N PRO A 180 -16.70 -7.98 -6.19
CA PRO A 180 -15.66 -9.00 -6.37
C PRO A 180 -15.81 -9.72 -7.72
N CYS A 181 -14.70 -9.97 -8.40
CA CYS A 181 -14.64 -10.78 -9.62
C CYS A 181 -14.02 -12.15 -9.29
N PRO A 182 -14.53 -13.28 -9.83
CA PRO A 182 -14.01 -14.60 -9.50
C PRO A 182 -12.71 -14.97 -10.26
N SER A 183 -12.22 -14.15 -11.19
CA SER A 183 -11.03 -14.48 -11.98
C SER A 183 -10.17 -13.26 -12.32
N CYS A 184 -8.87 -13.41 -12.06
CA CYS A 184 -7.80 -12.87 -12.89
C CYS A 184 -7.44 -13.95 -13.94
#